data_AF-A0A7C5QD75-F1
#
_entry.id   AF-A0A7C5QD75-F1
#
_cell.length_a   1.000
_cell.length_b   1.000
_cell.length_c   1.000
_cell.angle_alpha   90.00
_cell.angle_beta   90.00
_cell.angle_gamma   90.00
#
_symmetry.space_group_name_H-M   'P 1'
#
loop_
_entity.id
_entity.type
_entity.pdbx_description
1 polymer ?
#
loop_
_entity_poly.entity_id
_entity_poly.type
_entity_poly.pdbx_seq_one_letter_code
_entity_poly.pdbx_strand_id
1 'polypeptide(L)' 'GTAFNGDAFAVGMNSDKALEIIENEYRPDMKLEEAVKMVVSVVERVGNPEPAIQYGYISLDNPVFTRKNINNHSNTST' A
#
# COMPACT_ATOMS: atom_id res chain seq x y z
N GLY A 1 25.14 -2.84 -1.74
CA GLY A 1 24.48 -2.69 -3.05
C GLY A 1 23.93 -4.01 -3.52
N THR A 2 23.18 -4.71 -2.66
CA THR A 2 22.49 -5.95 -3.01
C THR A 2 21.05 -5.57 -3.37
N ALA A 3 20.50 -6.17 -4.43
CA ALA A 3 19.13 -5.98 -4.86
C ALA A 3 18.39 -7.32 -4.77
N PHE A 4 17.10 -7.27 -4.48
CA PHE A 4 16.21 -8.43 -4.39
C PHE A 4 15.03 -8.24 -5.33
N ASN A 5 14.49 -9.35 -5.86
CA ASN A 5 13.26 -9.40 -6.62
C ASN A 5 12.23 -10.29 -5.91
N GLY A 6 10.95 -9.96 -6.06
CA GLY A 6 9.88 -10.58 -5.30
C GLY A 6 8.56 -9.82 -5.49
N ASP A 7 7.47 -10.43 -5.02
CA ASP A 7 6.12 -9.95 -5.27
C ASP A 7 5.68 -8.83 -4.31
N ALA A 8 6.22 -8.82 -3.09
CA ALA A 8 5.94 -7.81 -2.09
C ALA A 8 7.13 -7.60 -1.15
N PHE A 9 7.31 -6.38 -0.67
CA PHE A 9 8.37 -5.98 0.25
C PHE A 9 7.85 -4.95 1.25
N ALA A 10 8.36 -4.99 2.48
CA ALA A 10 8.20 -3.92 3.45
C ALA A 10 9.56 -3.50 4.00
N VAL A 11 9.73 -2.20 4.25
CA VAL A 11 10.98 -1.61 4.74
C VAL A 11 10.71 -0.58 5.82
N GLY A 12 11.68 -0.37 6.71
CA GLY A 12 11.60 0.62 7.79
C GLY A 12 11.12 0.03 9.11
N MET A 13 10.67 0.90 10.02
CA MET A 13 10.20 0.49 11.34
C MET A 13 8.91 -0.33 11.21
N ASN A 14 8.81 -1.43 11.97
CA ASN A 14 7.70 -2.38 11.93
C ASN A 14 7.55 -3.17 10.61
N SER A 15 8.59 -3.23 9.77
CA SER A 15 8.57 -4.03 8.53
C SER A 15 8.23 -5.50 8.76
N ASP A 16 8.71 -6.09 9.86
CA ASP A 16 8.47 -7.51 10.17
C ASP A 16 6.98 -7.79 10.40
N LYS A 17 6.28 -6.87 11.09
CA LYS A 17 4.83 -6.95 11.28
C LYS A 17 4.07 -6.72 9.98
N ALA A 18 4.56 -5.81 9.13
CA ALA A 18 3.96 -5.56 7.84
C ALA A 18 4.06 -6.79 6.93
N LEU A 19 5.22 -7.45 6.93
CA LEU A 19 5.44 -8.70 6.20
C LEU A 19 4.53 -9.82 6.69
N GLU A 20 4.34 -9.99 8.00
CA GLU A 20 3.41 -10.99 8.54
C GLU A 20 1.97 -10.79 8.02
N ILE A 21 1.52 -9.53 7.91
CA ILE A 21 0.19 -9.23 7.35
C ILE A 21 0.16 -9.54 5.85
N ILE A 22 1.18 -9.10 5.11
CA ILE A 22 1.29 -9.32 3.66
C ILE A 22 1.31 -10.84 3.36
N GLU A 23 2.08 -11.64 4.11
CA GLU A 23 2.16 -13.09 3.92
C GLU A 23 0.82 -13.79 4.10
N ASN A 24 -0.04 -13.29 5.00
CA ASN A 24 -1.35 -13.86 5.27
C ASN A 24 -2.45 -13.39 4.30
N GLU A 25 -2.34 -12.19 3.76
CA GLU A 25 -3.43 -11.54 3.01
C GLU A 25 -3.16 -11.45 1.51
N TYR A 26 -1.89 -11.49 1.07
CA TYR A 26 -1.52 -11.39 -0.33
C TYR A 26 -2.06 -12.56 -1.16
N ARG A 27 -2.48 -12.23 -2.39
CA ARG A 27 -2.79 -13.20 -3.44
C ARG A 27 -2.21 -12.76 -4.78
N PRO A 28 -1.67 -13.68 -5.59
CA PRO A 28 -1.05 -13.35 -6.86
C PRO A 28 -2.01 -12.79 -7.91
N ASP A 29 -3.31 -13.05 -7.78
CA ASP A 29 -4.36 -12.66 -8.73
C ASP A 29 -5.22 -11.48 -8.23
N MET A 30 -4.70 -10.67 -7.30
CA MET A 30 -5.37 -9.45 -6.82
C MET A 30 -5.57 -8.43 -7.93
N LYS A 31 -6.76 -7.82 -7.95
CA LYS A 31 -7.00 -6.59 -8.72
C LYS A 31 -6.35 -5.39 -8.03
N LEU A 32 -6.14 -4.32 -8.79
CA LEU A 32 -5.53 -3.09 -8.27
C LEU A 32 -6.26 -2.56 -7.01
N GLU A 33 -7.59 -2.57 -7.02
CA GLU A 33 -8.40 -2.08 -5.90
C GLU A 33 -8.21 -2.93 -4.64
N GLU A 34 -8.09 -4.25 -4.80
CA GLU A 34 -7.84 -5.19 -3.70
C GLU A 34 -6.42 -5.01 -3.13
N ALA A 35 -5.43 -4.88 -4.02
CA ALA A 35 -4.04 -4.65 -3.64
C ALA A 35 -3.87 -3.32 -2.89
N VAL A 36 -4.50 -2.24 -3.38
CA VAL A 36 -4.49 -0.93 -2.70
C VAL A 36 -5.15 -1.05 -1.32
N LYS A 37 -6.32 -1.69 -1.22
CA LYS A 37 -7.01 -1.88 0.06
C LYS A 37 -6.15 -2.65 1.06
N MET A 38 -5.46 -3.70 0.62
CA MET A 38 -4.55 -4.48 1.46
C MET A 38 -3.37 -3.60 1.95
N VAL A 39 -2.68 -2.91 1.05
CA VAL A 39 -1.51 -2.08 1.40
C VAL A 39 -1.89 -0.97 2.38
N VAL A 40 -3.04 -0.32 2.18
CA VAL A 40 -3.53 0.70 3.12
C VAL A 40 -3.80 0.10 4.48
N SER A 41 -4.49 -1.05 4.55
CA SER A 41 -4.77 -1.74 5.81
C SER A 41 -3.49 -2.18 6.54
N VAL A 42 -2.47 -2.65 5.81
CA VAL A 42 -1.16 -3.00 6.38
C VAL A 42 -0.56 -1.77 7.06
N VAL A 43 -0.48 -0.63 6.36
CA VAL A 43 0.12 0.60 6.89
C VAL A 43 -0.65 1.11 8.12
N GLU A 44 -1.99 1.08 8.08
CA GLU A 44 -2.83 1.47 9.22
C GLU A 44 -2.62 0.59 10.45
N ARG A 45 -2.36 -0.71 10.27
CA ARG A 45 -2.19 -1.68 11.37
C ARG A 45 -0.79 -1.66 11.99
N VAL A 46 0.24 -1.26 11.23
CA VAL A 46 1.63 -1.28 11.69
C VAL A 46 2.18 0.10 12.04
N GLY A 47 1.52 1.16 11.57
CA GLY A 47 1.96 2.55 11.69
C GLY A 47 1.21 3.37 12.74
N ASN A 48 1.64 4.61 12.88
CA ASN A 48 0.86 5.67 13.49
C ASN A 48 0.14 6.41 12.33
N PRO A 49 -1.15 6.74 12.43
CA PRO A 49 -1.95 7.29 11.33
C PRO A 49 -1.50 8.69 10.82
N GLU A 50 -0.43 9.24 11.39
CA GLU A 50 0.21 10.49 10.98
C GLU A 50 1.68 10.22 10.61
N PRO A 51 2.17 10.66 9.43
CA PRO A 51 1.48 11.46 8.41
C PRO A 51 0.55 10.64 7.50
N ALA A 52 -0.33 11.35 6.79
CA ALA A 52 -1.29 10.77 5.83
C ALA A 52 -0.64 9.75 4.88
N ILE A 53 -1.27 8.58 4.79
CA ILE A 53 -0.83 7.48 3.92
C ILE A 53 -0.86 7.94 2.46
N GLN A 54 0.28 7.80 1.79
CA GLN A 54 0.45 8.06 0.36
C GLN A 54 0.67 6.73 -0.35
N TYR A 55 0.10 6.59 -1.54
CA TYR A 55 0.39 5.44 -2.38
C TYR A 55 0.49 5.84 -3.84
N GLY A 56 1.09 4.99 -4.64
CA GLY A 56 1.08 5.12 -6.08
C GLY A 56 1.21 3.76 -6.74
N TYR A 57 0.81 3.68 -7.99
CA TYR A 57 0.80 2.42 -8.74
C TYR A 57 1.16 2.66 -10.20
N ILE A 58 1.54 1.57 -10.87
CA ILE A 58 1.71 1.47 -12.31
C ILE A 58 0.83 0.31 -12.76
N SER A 59 0.09 0.48 -13.86
CA SER A 59 -0.67 -0.61 -14.47
C SER A 59 -0.14 -0.91 -15.87
N LEU A 60 -0.48 -2.09 -16.41
CA LEU A 60 -0.09 -2.46 -17.78
C LEU A 60 -0.82 -1.62 -18.83
N ASP A 61 -2.09 -1.27 -18.56
CA ASP A 61 -2.91 -0.46 -19.46
C ASP A 61 -2.43 1.01 -19.55
N ASN A 62 -1.82 1.50 -18.46
CA ASN A 62 -1.23 2.83 -18.39
C ASN A 62 0.12 2.74 -17.66
N PRO A 63 1.23 2.50 -18.38
CA PRO A 63 2.56 2.25 -17.82
C PRO A 63 3.23 3.54 -17.31
N VAL A 64 2.46 4.40 -16.66
CA VAL A 64 2.89 5.66 -16.06
C VAL A 64 2.56 5.63 -14.57
N PHE A 65 3.51 6.05 -13.75
CA PHE A 65 3.31 6.14 -12.31
C PHE A 65 2.16 7.10 -11.97
N THR A 66 1.16 6.59 -11.26
CA THR A 66 0.02 7.36 -10.78
C THR A 66 0.14 7.54 -9.27
N ARG A 67 0.30 8.78 -8.80
CA ARG A 67 0.29 9.14 -7.37
C ARG A 67 -1.14 9.36 -6.87
N LYS A 68 -1.43 8.87 -5.67
CA LYS A 68 -2.68 9.08 -4.95
C LYS A 68 -2.43 9.45 -3.48
N ASN A 69 -3.26 10.32 -2.95
CA ASN A 69 -3.30 10.66 -1.52
C ASN A 69 -4.63 10.16 -0.96
N ILE A 70 -4.63 9.59 0.25
CA ILE A 70 -5.87 9.09 0.90
C ILE A 70 -6.73 10.25 1.45
N ASN A 71 -6.20 11.47 1.48
CA ASN A 71 -6.93 12.65 1.94
C ASN A 71 -7.86 13.24 0.86
N ASN A 72 -9.03 12.62 0.68
CA ASN A 72 -10.25 13.31 0.24
C ASN A 72 -11.31 13.12 1.32
N HIS A 73 -11.19 13.84 2.44
CA HIS A 73 -12.36 14.13 3.26
C HIS A 73 -13.18 15.18 2.51
N SER A 74 -14.23 14.71 1.83
CA SER A 74 -15.32 15.57 1.37
C SER A 74 -15.98 16.20 2.61
N ASN A 75 -15.55 17.40 2.99
CA ASN A 75 -16.35 18.28 3.83
C ASN A 75 -17.57 18.72 3.02
N THR A 76 -18.61 17.89 2.99
CA THR A 76 -19.98 18.34 2.71
C THR A 76 -20.64 18.56 4.06
N SER A 77 -20.29 19.68 4.70
CA SER A 77 -21.09 20.22 5.79
C SER A 77 -22.33 20.85 5.18
N THR A 78 -23.49 20.21 5.40
CA THR A 78 -24.80 20.87 5.41
C THR A 78 -24.91 21.88 6.54
#